data_AF-A0A2E3C2M0-F1
#
_entry.id   AF-A0A2E3C2M0-F1
#
_cell.length_a   1.000
_cell.length_b   1.000
_cell.length_c   1.000
_cell.angle_alpha   90.00
_cell.angle_beta   90.00
_cell.angle_gamma   90.00
#
_symmetry.space_group_name_H-M   'P 1'
#
loop_
_entity.id
_entity.type
_entity.pdbx_description
1 polymer ?
#
loop_
_entity_poly.entity_id
_entity_poly.type
_entity_poly.pdbx_seq_one_letter_code
_entity_poly.pdbx_strand_id
1 'polypeptide(L)'
;MSEYFYIIVETYYAIKAGKSSRVHVRPIEGQIFPTSMDVECSRKMRKDFPVGTQFKIPVKLTDREGGKPFLYSSYKWCYEVIQTP
;
A
#
# COMPACT_ATOMS: atom_id res chain seq x y z
N MET A 1 21.35 5.35 -1.71
CA MET A 1 20.72 4.56 -0.62
C MET A 1 19.22 4.69 -0.80
N SER A 2 18.48 3.59 -0.86
CA SER A 2 17.02 3.66 -0.94
C SER A 2 16.47 4.06 0.42
N GLU A 3 15.76 5.19 0.49
CA GLU A 3 15.14 5.64 1.73
C GLU A 3 13.87 4.81 2.00
N TYR A 4 13.74 4.34 3.24
CA TYR A 4 12.59 3.58 3.70
C TYR A 4 11.78 4.45 4.64
N PHE A 5 10.46 4.51 4.39
CA PHE A 5 9.52 5.23 5.22
C PHE A 5 8.55 4.25 5.87
N TYR A 6 8.22 4.46 7.14
CA TYR A 6 7.10 3.77 7.76
C TYR A 6 5.87 4.64 7.64
N ILE A 7 4.83 4.11 7.00
CA ILE A 7 3.56 4.81 6.82
C ILE A 7 2.39 3.93 7.25
N ILE A 8 1.26 4.58 7.51
CA ILE A 8 -0.01 3.89 7.71
C ILE A 8 -0.77 3.86 6.38
N VAL A 9 -1.23 2.69 5.99
CA VAL A 9 -1.99 2.44 4.75
C VAL A 9 -3.31 1.78 5.08
N GLU A 10 -4.29 1.94 4.21
CA GLU A 10 -5.57 1.24 4.29
C GLU A 10 -5.84 0.42 3.04
N THR A 11 -6.56 -0.69 3.21
CA THR A 11 -7.11 -1.45 2.10
C THR A 11 -8.45 -0.87 1.65
N TYR A 12 -8.69 -0.79 0.36
CA TYR A 12 -9.97 -0.33 -0.19
C TYR A 12 -10.38 -1.16 -1.41
N TYR A 13 -11.69 -1.21 -1.67
CA TYR A 13 -12.25 -1.87 -2.84
C TYR A 13 -12.32 -0.88 -4.00
N ALA A 14 -11.77 -1.25 -5.16
CA ALA A 14 -11.99 -0.54 -6.40
C ALA A 14 -11.81 -1.46 -7.60
N ILE A 15 -12.47 -1.12 -8.72
CA ILE A 15 -12.27 -1.78 -10.01
C ILE A 15 -11.49 -0.80 -10.87
N LYS A 16 -10.24 -1.16 -11.21
CA LYS A 16 -9.36 -0.34 -12.07
C LYS A 16 -9.12 -1.06 -13.40
N ALA A 17 -9.26 -0.34 -14.50
CA ALA A 17 -8.94 -0.87 -15.83
C ALA A 17 -7.50 -1.41 -15.88
N GLY A 18 -7.31 -2.61 -16.44
CA GLY A 18 -6.01 -3.26 -16.53
C GLY A 18 -5.49 -3.88 -15.22
N LYS A 19 -6.24 -3.84 -14.10
CA LYS A 19 -5.88 -4.52 -12.85
C LYS A 19 -6.89 -5.62 -12.52
N SER A 20 -6.39 -6.84 -12.32
CA SER A 20 -7.22 -8.00 -11.97
C SER A 20 -7.63 -8.03 -10.50
N SER A 21 -6.88 -7.35 -9.61
CA SER A 21 -7.21 -7.27 -8.19
C SER A 21 -8.28 -6.21 -7.94
N ARG A 22 -9.28 -6.54 -7.11
CA ARG A 22 -10.31 -5.60 -6.67
C ARG A 22 -10.00 -4.93 -5.32
N VAL A 23 -9.02 -5.45 -4.59
CA VAL A 23 -8.54 -4.91 -3.32
C VAL A 23 -7.20 -4.22 -3.56
N HIS A 24 -7.17 -2.93 -3.27
CA HIS A 24 -6.03 -2.04 -3.44
C HIS A 24 -5.62 -1.46 -2.09
N VAL A 25 -4.44 -0.85 -2.05
CA VAL A 25 -3.89 -0.22 -0.85
C VAL A 25 -3.44 1.19 -1.20
N ARG A 26 -3.71 2.13 -0.28
CA ARG A 26 -3.30 3.54 -0.37
C ARG A 26 -2.84 4.05 1.00
N PRO A 27 -2.00 5.09 1.07
CA PRO A 27 -1.75 5.80 2.33
C PRO A 27 -3.07 6.33 2.91
N ILE A 28 -3.18 6.38 4.23
CA ILE A 28 -4.27 7.11 4.88
C ILE A 28 -4.03 8.62 4.77
N GLU A 29 -5.09 9.41 4.95
CA GLU A 29 -4.98 10.87 4.98
C GLU A 29 -4.07 11.35 6.13
N GLY A 30 -3.30 12.41 5.88
CA GLY A 30 -2.34 12.96 6.84
C GLY A 30 -0.97 12.26 6.90
N GLN A 31 -0.74 11.21 6.11
CA GLN A 31 0.59 10.61 5.94
C GLN A 31 1.47 11.46 5.00
N ILE A 32 2.78 11.15 4.98
CA ILE A 32 3.78 11.80 4.13
C ILE A 32 3.50 11.67 2.62
N PHE A 33 2.70 10.69 2.21
CA PHE A 33 2.35 10.43 0.82
C PHE A 33 0.84 10.59 0.59
N PRO A 34 0.41 11.06 -0.58
CA PRO A 34 -1.00 11.30 -0.86
C PRO A 34 -1.79 9.99 -1.01
N THR A 35 -3.06 10.02 -0.63
CA THR A 35 -4.01 8.89 -0.74
C THR A 35 -4.28 8.46 -2.19
N SER A 36 -3.89 9.28 -3.16
CA SER A 36 -3.97 9.00 -4.61
C SER A 36 -2.81 8.14 -5.14
N MET A 37 -1.78 7.89 -4.32
CA MET A 37 -0.62 7.09 -4.69
C MET A 37 -0.93 5.60 -4.50
N ASP A 38 -0.61 4.78 -5.51
CA ASP A 38 -0.77 3.33 -5.41
C ASP A 38 0.34 2.75 -4.52
N VAL A 39 -0.03 1.81 -3.64
CA VAL A 39 0.90 1.03 -2.83
C VAL A 39 0.92 -0.42 -3.33
N GLU A 40 2.07 -0.86 -3.80
CA GLU A 40 2.33 -2.27 -4.10
C GLU A 40 2.83 -2.96 -2.82
N CYS A 41 2.07 -3.93 -2.34
CA CYS A 41 2.39 -4.69 -1.12
C CYS A 41 2.06 -6.18 -1.27
N SER A 42 2.29 -6.95 -0.21
CA SER A 42 1.98 -8.38 -0.15
C SER A 42 0.52 -8.66 -0.51
N ARG A 43 0.29 -9.63 -1.41
CA ARG A 43 -1.06 -10.12 -1.73
C ARG A 43 -1.72 -10.79 -0.51
N LYS A 44 -0.93 -11.44 0.34
CA LYS A 44 -1.40 -12.11 1.56
C LYS A 44 -2.00 -11.09 2.53
N MET A 45 -1.28 -9.99 2.79
CA MET A 45 -1.75 -8.87 3.61
C MET A 45 -3.11 -8.33 3.14
N ARG A 46 -3.33 -8.21 1.82
CA ARG A 46 -4.62 -7.72 1.28
C ARG A 46 -5.77 -8.74 1.32
N LYS A 47 -5.48 -10.03 1.45
CA LYS A 47 -6.47 -11.12 1.37
C LYS A 47 -6.85 -11.67 2.73
N ASP A 48 -5.94 -11.62 3.69
CA ASP A 48 -6.13 -12.21 5.02
C ASP A 48 -6.96 -11.33 5.96
N PHE A 49 -7.21 -10.07 5.58
CA PHE A 49 -7.92 -9.09 6.39
C PHE A 49 -9.08 -8.45 5.61
N PRO A 50 -10.14 -7.99 6.29
CA PRO A 50 -11.25 -7.30 5.64
C PRO A 50 -10.80 -5.99 4.99
N VAL A 51 -11.49 -5.61 3.92
CA VAL A 51 -11.29 -4.31 3.25
C VAL A 51 -11.63 -3.18 4.23
N GLY A 52 -10.76 -2.19 4.33
CA GLY A 52 -10.82 -1.10 5.31
C GLY A 52 -9.79 -1.24 6.44
N THR A 53 -9.11 -2.39 6.54
CA THR A 53 -8.06 -2.60 7.54
C THR A 53 -6.89 -1.66 7.28
N GLN A 54 -6.40 -1.04 8.36
CA GLN A 54 -5.22 -0.18 8.38
C GLN A 54 -3.98 -0.94 8.86
N PHE A 55 -2.87 -0.72 8.16
CA PHE A 55 -1.58 -1.36 8.42
C PHE A 55 -0.47 -0.33 8.48
N LYS A 56 0.48 -0.53 9.39
CA LYS A 56 1.76 0.16 9.35
C LYS A 56 2.78 -0.70 8.63
N ILE A 57 3.34 -0.17 7.54
CA ILE A 57 4.27 -0.90 6.68
C ILE A 57 5.48 -0.04 6.31
N PRO A 58 6.67 -0.66 6.17
CA PRO A 58 7.79 0.00 5.50
C PRO A 58 7.52 0.07 3.99
N VAL A 59 7.76 1.23 3.40
CA VAL A 59 7.68 1.49 1.95
C VAL A 59 8.94 2.17 1.46
N LYS A 60 9.23 2.00 0.18
CA LYS A 60 10.15 2.86 -0.56
C LYS A 60 9.41 3.53 -1.71
N LEU A 61 9.75 4.78 -1.99
CA LEU A 61 9.30 5.44 -3.21
C LEU A 61 10.07 4.87 -4.40
N THR A 62 9.36 4.50 -5.45
CA THR A 62 9.96 3.97 -6.67
C THR A 62 9.15 4.43 -7.87
N ASP A 63 9.79 4.44 -9.03
CA ASP A 63 9.12 4.51 -10.31
C ASP A 63 9.53 3.28 -11.15
N ARG A 64 8.80 3.04 -12.23
CA ARG A 64 9.24 2.10 -13.27
C ARG A 64 9.81 2.94 -14.41
N GLU A 65 11.13 3.15 -14.41
CA GLU A 65 11.89 3.72 -15.53
C GLU A 65 11.20 4.94 -16.19
N GLY A 66 10.77 5.92 -15.37
CA GLY A 66 10.09 7.14 -15.85
C GLY A 66 8.55 7.09 -15.86
N GLY A 67 7.94 6.00 -15.37
CA GLY A 67 6.51 5.90 -15.13
C GLY A 67 6.03 6.67 -13.89
N LYS A 68 4.71 6.62 -13.62
CA LYS A 68 4.13 7.25 -12.43
C LYS A 68 4.75 6.66 -11.14
N PRO A 69 5.23 7.51 -10.20
CA PRO A 69 5.76 7.04 -8.93
C PRO A 69 4.71 6.27 -8.12
N PHE A 70 5.16 5.22 -7.43
CA PHE A 70 4.35 4.40 -6.54
C PHE A 70 5.17 3.97 -5.33
N LEU A 71 4.46 3.53 -4.28
CA LEU A 71 5.09 3.04 -3.06
C LEU A 71 5.21 1.53 -3.15
N TYR A 72 6.42 1.02 -2.91
CA TYR A 72 6.68 -0.41 -2.91
C TYR A 72 7.00 -0.91 -1.50
N SER A 73 6.30 -1.97 -1.09
CA SER A 73 6.56 -2.74 0.12
C SER A 73 6.79 -4.21 -0.24
N SER A 74 7.96 -4.74 0.10
CA SER A 74 8.29 -6.14 -0.18
C SER A 74 7.40 -7.09 0.61
N TYR A 75 7.02 -8.21 -0.01
CA TYR A 75 6.24 -9.25 0.66
C TYR A 75 6.97 -9.92 1.84
N LYS A 76 8.29 -9.75 1.95
CA LYS A 76 9.12 -10.28 3.04
C LYS A 76 9.15 -9.35 4.26
N TRP A 77 8.70 -8.11 4.14
CA TRP A 77 8.74 -7.17 5.24
C TRP A 77 7.55 -7.35 6.16
N CYS A 78 7.80 -7.20 7.46
CA CYS A 78 6.77 -7.25 8.48
C CYS A 78 5.80 -6.07 8.31
N TYR A 79 4.53 -6.34 8.62
CA TYR A 79 3.49 -5.34 8.73
C TYR A 79 2.82 -5.46 10.09
N GLU A 80 2.33 -4.34 10.59
CA GLU A 80 1.58 -4.27 11.85
C GLU A 80 0.13 -3.87 11.54
N VAL A 81 -0.83 -4.59 12.12
CA VAL A 81 -2.25 -4.26 12.00
C VAL A 81 -2.56 -3.18 13.03
N ILE A 82 -3.01 -2.01 12.58
CA ILE A 82 -3.29 -0.86 13.45
C ILE A 82 -4.77 -0.84 13.83
N GLN A 83 -5.64 -1.02 12.84
CA GLN A 83 -7.08 -0.97 13.02
C GLN A 83 -7.77 -1.88 12.03
N THR A 84 -8.73 -2.66 12.51
CA THR A 84 -9.70 -3.38 11.67
C THR A 84 -11.02 -2.60 11.64
N PRO A 85 -11.74 -2.61 10.50
CA PRO A 85 -13.06 -1.98 10.36
C PRO A 85 -14.15 -2.70 11.15
#